data_AF-A0A1D3JH10-F1
#
_entry.id   AF-A0A1D3JH10-F1
#
_cell.length_a   1.000
_cell.length_b   1.000
_cell.length_c   1.000
_cell.angle_alpha   90.00
_cell.angle_beta   90.00
_cell.angle_gamma   90.00
#
_symmetry.space_group_name_H-M   'P 1'
#
loop_
_entity.id
_entity.type
_entity.pdbx_description
1 polymer ?
#
loop_
_entity_poly.entity_id
_entity_poly.type
_entity_poly.pdbx_seq_one_letter_code
_entity_poly.pdbx_strand_id
1 'polypeptide(L)'
;MMNLDKSKKDLIFSRFNEEYEPAESSAIYNLLNPIKETDQDLYNIGCKLDNSYKMRQMLPEYIGESNSINKDDFCSLLNEWLNSKKIEYISGKSDCESNTELWEQKIEILWSKLKESVGEGESCERYKVTYNCSISPEFKTPITLCFMLLGIFLIIFFFLYKFSPLGSRIHNCLNRKKRILQNTVPEVSCKLLERSSENEISHFERERINIGYYYSGN
;
A
#
# COMPACT_ATOMS: atom_id res chain seq x y z
N MET A 1 -5.15 25.01 12.80
CA MET A 1 -6.31 24.19 12.41
C MET A 1 -7.50 24.77 13.14
N MET A 2 -8.41 25.44 12.43
CA MET A 2 -9.44 26.29 13.02
C MET A 2 -10.71 25.45 13.27
N ASN A 3 -11.32 25.63 14.45
CA ASN A 3 -12.52 24.90 14.88
C ASN A 3 -13.76 25.64 14.33
N LEU A 4 -14.06 25.45 13.05
CA LEU A 4 -15.35 25.85 12.49
C LEU A 4 -16.43 24.88 12.99
N ASP A 5 -17.61 25.39 13.33
CA ASP A 5 -18.73 24.52 13.72
C ASP A 5 -19.04 23.51 12.59
N LYS A 6 -19.16 22.24 12.96
CA LYS A 6 -19.35 21.12 12.02
C LYS A 6 -20.58 21.35 11.14
N SER A 7 -21.65 21.91 11.72
CA SER A 7 -22.88 22.22 10.98
C SER A 7 -22.67 23.26 9.88
N LYS A 8 -21.85 24.29 10.14
CA LYS A 8 -21.55 25.34 9.15
C LYS A 8 -20.68 24.82 8.00
N LYS A 9 -19.71 23.96 8.30
CA LYS A 9 -18.89 23.29 7.28
C LYS A 9 -19.75 22.44 6.35
N ASP A 10 -20.61 21.60 6.92
CA ASP A 10 -21.48 20.69 6.15
C ASP A 10 -22.43 21.49 5.24
N LEU A 11 -22.94 22.63 5.73
CA LEU A 11 -23.76 23.55 4.94
C LEU A 11 -23.00 24.17 3.76
N ILE A 12 -21.73 24.54 3.92
CA ILE A 12 -20.93 25.10 2.83
C ILE A 12 -20.57 24.01 1.81
N PHE A 13 -20.23 22.82 2.28
CA PHE A 13 -19.90 21.69 1.42
C PHE A 13 -21.12 21.23 0.61
N SER A 14 -22.33 21.29 1.15
CA SER A 14 -23.54 20.98 0.38
C SER A 14 -23.70 21.93 -0.81
N ARG A 15 -23.39 23.22 -0.61
CA ARG A 15 -23.38 24.22 -1.68
C ARG A 15 -22.32 23.95 -2.75
N PHE A 16 -21.11 23.61 -2.35
CA PHE A 16 -20.05 23.24 -3.31
C PHE A 16 -20.40 22.01 -4.15
N ASN A 17 -21.29 21.15 -3.66
CA ASN A 17 -21.74 19.97 -4.38
C ASN A 17 -22.97 20.21 -5.25
N GLU A 18 -23.55 21.42 -5.27
CA GLU A 18 -24.69 21.76 -6.13
C GLU A 18 -24.31 21.61 -7.60
N GLU A 19 -25.24 21.06 -8.39
CA GLU A 19 -25.05 20.91 -9.83
C GLU A 19 -25.00 22.29 -10.49
N TYR A 20 -24.06 22.44 -11.43
CA TYR A 20 -23.83 23.68 -12.14
C TYR A 20 -23.31 23.38 -13.54
N GLU A 21 -23.77 24.15 -14.52
CA GLU A 21 -23.15 24.20 -15.84
C GLU A 21 -22.71 25.64 -16.13
N PRO A 22 -21.43 25.87 -16.46
CA PRO A 22 -20.95 27.19 -16.83
C PRO A 22 -21.56 27.61 -18.17
N ALA A 23 -21.80 28.92 -18.32
CA ALA A 23 -22.28 29.47 -19.59
C ALA A 23 -21.30 29.14 -20.73
N GLU A 24 -21.83 28.74 -21.88
CA GLU A 24 -21.03 28.33 -23.06
C GLU A 24 -20.05 29.40 -23.54
N SER A 25 -20.39 30.67 -23.32
CA SER A 25 -19.56 31.82 -23.66
C SER A 25 -18.38 32.04 -22.71
N SER A 26 -18.30 31.32 -21.59
CA SER A 26 -17.26 31.52 -20.59
C SER A 26 -15.92 30.90 -21.01
N ALA A 27 -14.81 31.55 -20.65
CA ALA A 27 -13.47 31.00 -20.87
C ALA A 27 -13.25 29.66 -20.13
N ILE A 28 -14.04 29.40 -19.09
CA ILE A 28 -14.04 28.16 -18.31
C ILE A 28 -14.73 27.02 -19.03
N TYR A 29 -15.85 27.30 -19.70
CA TYR A 29 -16.51 26.33 -20.57
C TYR A 29 -15.54 25.79 -21.63
N ASN A 30 -14.77 26.66 -22.30
CA ASN A 30 -13.79 26.21 -23.30
C ASN A 30 -12.68 25.30 -22.73
N LEU A 31 -12.35 25.42 -21.43
CA LEU A 31 -11.36 24.55 -20.78
C LEU A 31 -11.95 23.18 -20.42
N LEU A 32 -13.20 23.16 -19.95
CA LEU A 32 -13.88 21.96 -19.44
C LEU A 32 -14.64 21.18 -20.52
N ASN A 33 -15.24 21.85 -21.50
CA ASN A 33 -16.03 21.22 -22.55
C ASN A 33 -15.30 20.07 -23.28
N PRO A 34 -13.97 20.16 -23.58
CA PRO A 34 -13.25 19.07 -24.21
C PRO A 34 -13.22 17.76 -23.40
N ILE A 35 -13.44 17.80 -22.08
CA ILE A 35 -13.47 16.61 -21.23
C ILE A 35 -14.88 16.15 -20.88
N LYS A 36 -15.93 16.87 -21.30
CA LYS A 36 -17.33 16.56 -20.95
C LYS A 36 -17.71 15.12 -21.34
N GLU A 37 -17.45 14.74 -22.58
CA GLU A 37 -17.80 13.42 -23.12
C GLU A 37 -16.84 12.31 -22.69
N THR A 38 -15.57 12.64 -22.43
CA THR A 38 -14.54 11.64 -22.10
C THR A 38 -14.45 11.35 -20.61
N ASP A 39 -14.77 12.34 -19.77
CA ASP A 39 -14.59 12.28 -18.33
C ASP A 39 -15.63 13.16 -17.60
N GLN A 40 -16.86 12.65 -17.56
CA GLN A 40 -17.99 13.37 -16.99
C GLN A 40 -17.77 13.71 -15.50
N ASP A 41 -17.10 12.84 -14.74
CA ASP A 41 -16.82 13.08 -13.32
C ASP A 41 -15.87 14.28 -13.14
N LEU A 42 -14.77 14.32 -13.90
CA LEU A 42 -13.81 15.42 -13.84
C LEU A 42 -14.44 16.72 -14.35
N TYR A 43 -15.25 16.66 -15.40
CA TYR A 43 -16.04 17.79 -15.89
C TYR A 43 -16.96 18.34 -14.79
N ASN A 44 -17.74 17.48 -14.14
CA ASN A 44 -18.67 17.87 -13.08
C ASN A 44 -17.94 18.52 -11.90
N ILE A 45 -16.78 17.97 -11.50
CA ILE A 45 -15.93 18.57 -10.46
C ILE A 45 -15.47 19.97 -10.87
N GLY A 46 -15.03 20.15 -12.11
CA GLY A 46 -14.61 21.44 -12.65
C GLY A 46 -15.74 22.48 -12.63
N CYS A 47 -16.94 22.11 -13.06
CA CYS A 47 -18.11 23.00 -13.03
C CYS A 47 -18.48 23.41 -11.60
N LYS A 48 -18.47 22.46 -10.66
CA LYS A 48 -18.70 22.71 -9.23
C LYS A 48 -17.66 23.64 -8.62
N LEU A 49 -16.40 23.50 -9.02
CA LEU A 49 -15.32 24.39 -8.59
C LEU A 49 -15.54 25.84 -9.07
N ASP A 50 -15.90 26.03 -10.34
CA ASP A 50 -16.22 27.35 -10.89
C ASP A 50 -17.40 28.01 -10.16
N ASN A 51 -18.49 27.25 -9.97
CA ASN A 51 -19.64 27.74 -9.19
C ASN A 51 -19.22 28.14 -7.77
N SER A 52 -18.47 27.28 -7.09
CA SER A 52 -18.00 27.51 -5.73
C SER A 52 -17.17 28.80 -5.64
N TYR A 53 -16.30 29.07 -6.62
CA TYR A 53 -15.53 30.32 -6.67
C TYR A 53 -16.43 31.57 -6.76
N LYS A 54 -17.47 31.51 -7.59
CA LYS A 54 -18.46 32.60 -7.76
C LYS A 54 -19.33 32.78 -6.52
N MET A 55 -19.67 31.68 -5.84
CA MET A 55 -20.50 31.68 -4.64
C MET A 55 -19.93 32.56 -3.53
N ARG A 56 -18.61 32.72 -3.42
CA ARG A 56 -18.02 33.60 -2.39
C ARG A 56 -18.59 35.01 -2.43
N GLN A 57 -18.79 35.56 -3.63
CA GLN A 57 -19.33 36.91 -3.80
C GLN A 57 -20.81 36.99 -3.39
N MET A 58 -21.53 35.87 -3.47
CA MET A 58 -22.97 35.78 -3.17
C MET A 58 -23.27 35.15 -1.81
N LEU A 59 -22.24 34.73 -1.07
CA LEU A 59 -22.37 33.95 0.15
C LEU A 59 -23.19 34.64 1.26
N PRO A 60 -23.11 35.98 1.45
CA PRO A 60 -23.95 36.68 2.42
C PRO A 60 -25.45 36.53 2.13
N GLU A 61 -25.86 36.45 0.86
CA GLU A 61 -27.27 36.26 0.46
C GLU A 61 -27.75 34.82 0.71
N TYR A 62 -26.86 33.83 0.59
CA TYR A 62 -27.23 32.41 0.65
C TYR A 62 -27.30 31.80 2.05
N ILE A 63 -26.52 32.31 3.01
CA ILE A 63 -26.34 31.69 4.33
C ILE A 63 -26.88 32.58 5.47
N GLY A 64 -27.27 33.82 5.16
CA GLY A 64 -27.71 34.83 6.11
C GLY A 64 -26.53 35.48 6.85
N GLU A 65 -26.67 36.75 7.23
CA GLU A 65 -25.59 37.57 7.83
C GLU A 65 -24.94 36.92 9.08
N SER A 66 -25.72 36.15 9.85
CA SER A 66 -25.26 35.44 11.04
C SER A 66 -24.28 34.30 10.75
N ASN A 67 -24.22 33.81 9.51
CA ASN A 67 -23.31 32.76 9.08
C ASN A 67 -22.17 33.28 8.19
N SER A 68 -21.90 34.59 8.22
CA SER A 68 -20.78 35.18 7.48
C SER A 68 -19.49 34.39 7.74
N ILE A 69 -18.78 34.06 6.66
CA ILE A 69 -17.49 33.40 6.70
C ILE A 69 -16.49 34.40 6.14
N ASN A 70 -15.32 34.51 6.77
CA ASN A 70 -14.28 35.34 6.20
C ASN A 70 -13.67 34.64 4.97
N LYS A 71 -12.93 35.41 4.19
CA LYS A 71 -12.19 34.94 3.01
C LYS A 71 -11.36 33.69 3.30
N ASP A 72 -10.56 33.72 4.36
CA ASP A 72 -9.54 32.71 4.62
C ASP A 72 -10.15 31.37 5.00
N ASP A 73 -11.23 31.39 5.78
CA ASP A 73 -12.02 30.22 6.14
C ASP A 73 -12.71 29.65 4.90
N PHE A 74 -13.30 30.49 4.04
CA PHE A 74 -13.88 30.04 2.77
C PHE A 74 -12.83 29.36 1.88
N CYS A 75 -11.68 30.01 1.68
CA CYS A 75 -10.59 29.46 0.87
C CYS A 75 -10.02 28.16 1.47
N SER A 76 -9.97 28.06 2.80
CA SER A 76 -9.55 26.84 3.49
C SER A 76 -10.52 25.69 3.24
N LEU A 77 -11.83 25.94 3.37
CA LEU A 77 -12.88 24.97 3.08
C LEU A 77 -12.89 24.54 1.61
N LEU A 78 -12.71 25.49 0.68
CA LEU A 78 -12.67 25.20 -0.75
C LEU A 78 -11.46 24.32 -1.11
N ASN A 79 -10.29 24.61 -0.54
CA ASN A 79 -9.12 23.74 -0.70
C ASN A 79 -9.36 22.35 -0.11
N GLU A 80 -9.94 22.26 1.08
CA GLU A 80 -10.25 20.98 1.71
C GLU A 80 -11.20 20.15 0.84
N TRP A 81 -12.31 20.75 0.39
CA TRP A 81 -13.27 20.12 -0.51
C TRP A 81 -12.60 19.64 -1.81
N LEU A 82 -11.83 20.52 -2.48
CA LEU A 82 -11.21 20.19 -3.75
C LEU A 82 -10.16 19.08 -3.61
N ASN A 83 -9.42 19.06 -2.51
CA ASN A 83 -8.48 18.00 -2.18
C ASN A 83 -9.19 16.66 -1.92
N SER A 84 -10.36 16.67 -1.25
CA SER A 84 -11.19 15.46 -1.10
C SER A 84 -11.62 14.94 -2.47
N LYS A 85 -12.11 15.82 -3.35
CA LYS A 85 -12.51 15.46 -4.72
C LYS A 85 -11.37 14.91 -5.55
N LYS A 86 -10.15 15.45 -5.40
CA LYS A 86 -8.94 14.88 -6.02
C LYS A 86 -8.72 13.43 -5.61
N ILE A 87 -8.81 13.15 -4.32
CA ILE A 87 -8.59 11.80 -3.78
C ILE A 87 -9.68 10.85 -4.27
N GLU A 88 -10.96 11.25 -4.18
CA GLU A 88 -12.10 10.47 -4.67
C GLU A 88 -11.95 10.14 -6.15
N TYR A 89 -11.61 11.13 -6.97
CA TYR A 89 -11.45 11.00 -8.42
C TYR A 89 -10.30 10.05 -8.79
N ILE A 90 -9.12 10.23 -8.19
CA ILE A 90 -7.93 9.42 -8.52
C ILE A 90 -8.07 7.99 -7.99
N SER A 91 -8.63 7.82 -6.78
CA SER A 91 -8.78 6.49 -6.16
C SER A 91 -9.94 5.66 -6.72
N GLY A 92 -10.96 6.30 -7.27
CA GLY A 92 -12.13 5.63 -7.83
C GLY A 92 -11.92 5.04 -9.23
N LYS A 93 -10.76 5.25 -9.86
CA LYS A 93 -10.45 4.82 -11.22
C LYS A 93 -9.23 3.90 -11.26
N SER A 94 -9.19 3.02 -12.26
CA SER A 94 -8.16 1.96 -12.38
C SER A 94 -6.76 2.50 -12.69
N ASP A 95 -6.64 3.59 -13.45
CA ASP A 95 -5.36 4.16 -13.86
C ASP A 95 -5.01 5.41 -13.05
N CYS A 96 -4.42 5.21 -11.87
CA CYS A 96 -4.13 6.29 -10.94
C CYS A 96 -3.18 7.37 -11.52
N GLU A 97 -2.15 6.96 -12.27
CA GLU A 97 -1.14 7.90 -12.80
C GLU A 97 -1.74 8.79 -13.87
N SER A 98 -2.43 8.21 -14.86
CA SER A 98 -3.10 8.98 -15.92
C SER A 98 -4.16 9.91 -15.35
N ASN A 99 -4.91 9.49 -14.32
CA ASN A 99 -5.91 10.33 -13.67
C ASN A 99 -5.27 11.48 -12.87
N THR A 100 -4.10 11.25 -12.28
CA THR A 100 -3.35 12.31 -11.60
C THR A 100 -2.89 13.37 -12.61
N GLU A 101 -2.37 12.95 -13.76
CA GLU A 101 -1.97 13.88 -14.82
C GLU A 101 -3.16 14.68 -15.35
N LEU A 102 -4.28 14.01 -15.64
CA LEU A 102 -5.48 14.66 -16.15
C LEU A 102 -6.03 15.70 -15.15
N TRP A 103 -5.98 15.39 -13.85
CA TRP A 103 -6.34 16.34 -12.79
C TRP A 103 -5.48 17.61 -12.84
N GLU A 104 -4.15 17.46 -12.91
CA GLU A 104 -3.24 18.61 -12.96
C GLU A 104 -3.46 19.45 -14.22
N GLN A 105 -3.68 18.81 -15.38
CA GLN A 105 -3.91 19.50 -16.65
C GLN A 105 -5.27 20.21 -16.75
N LYS A 106 -6.28 19.78 -15.98
CA LYS A 106 -7.64 20.33 -16.08
C LYS A 106 -8.02 21.16 -14.87
N ILE A 107 -8.01 20.56 -13.70
CA ILE A 107 -8.54 21.19 -12.48
C ILE A 107 -7.56 22.20 -11.90
N GLU A 108 -6.26 21.90 -11.90
CA GLU A 108 -5.27 22.84 -11.35
C GLU A 108 -5.01 24.02 -12.31
N ILE A 109 -5.10 23.79 -13.63
CA ILE A 109 -5.14 24.89 -14.62
C ILE A 109 -6.41 25.73 -14.43
N LEU A 110 -7.56 25.10 -14.22
CA LEU A 110 -8.82 25.81 -13.94
C LEU A 110 -8.70 26.71 -12.71
N TRP A 111 -8.18 26.19 -11.59
CA TRP A 111 -7.95 27.00 -10.39
C TRP A 111 -7.10 28.23 -10.69
N SER A 112 -6.02 28.06 -11.45
CA SER A 112 -5.10 29.16 -11.80
C SER A 112 -5.81 30.24 -12.61
N LYS A 113 -6.63 29.85 -13.59
CA LYS A 113 -7.45 30.80 -14.37
C LYS A 113 -8.53 31.49 -13.53
N LEU A 114 -9.17 30.77 -12.62
CA LEU A 114 -10.12 31.34 -11.67
C LEU A 114 -9.44 32.39 -10.80
N LYS A 115 -8.25 32.09 -10.30
CA LYS A 115 -7.41 33.01 -9.51
C LYS A 115 -7.11 34.29 -10.29
N GLU A 116 -6.76 34.19 -11.57
CA GLU A 116 -6.46 35.34 -12.43
C GLU A 116 -7.70 36.17 -12.80
N SER A 117 -8.87 35.52 -12.93
CA SER A 117 -10.13 36.21 -13.28
C SER A 117 -10.71 37.07 -12.15
N VAL A 118 -10.17 36.93 -10.95
CA VAL A 118 -10.65 37.58 -9.72
C VAL A 118 -9.52 38.44 -9.15
N GLY A 119 -9.81 39.67 -8.70
CA GLY A 119 -8.78 40.55 -8.15
C GLY A 119 -8.04 39.94 -6.94
N GLU A 120 -6.81 40.39 -6.65
CA GLU A 120 -5.93 39.80 -5.61
C GLU A 120 -6.63 39.64 -4.24
N GLY A 121 -7.47 40.61 -3.85
CA GLY A 121 -8.25 40.60 -2.61
C GLY A 121 -9.33 39.50 -2.54
N GLU A 122 -9.81 39.01 -3.67
CA GLU A 122 -10.86 38.00 -3.77
C GLU A 122 -10.33 36.61 -4.18
N SER A 123 -9.05 36.50 -4.53
CA SER A 123 -8.42 35.23 -4.91
C SER A 123 -8.18 34.27 -3.73
N CYS A 124 -8.25 32.95 -3.96
CA CYS A 124 -7.85 31.93 -2.98
C CYS A 124 -6.51 31.29 -3.37
N GLU A 125 -5.60 31.16 -2.41
CA GLU A 125 -4.37 30.39 -2.60
C GLU A 125 -4.66 28.88 -2.64
N ARG A 126 -3.94 28.16 -3.50
CA ARG A 126 -4.09 26.72 -3.68
C ARG A 126 -3.11 25.95 -2.79
N TYR A 127 -3.64 25.09 -1.93
CA TYR A 127 -2.87 24.16 -1.09
C TYR A 127 -3.12 22.71 -1.51
N LYS A 128 -2.26 22.19 -2.38
CA LYS A 128 -2.41 20.85 -2.97
C LYS A 128 -2.07 19.76 -1.95
N VAL A 129 -2.84 18.68 -1.97
CA VAL A 129 -2.43 17.39 -1.38
C VAL A 129 -1.78 16.51 -2.44
N THR A 130 -0.71 15.82 -2.04
CA THR A 130 -0.10 14.76 -2.85
C THR A 130 -0.83 13.46 -2.57
N TYR A 131 -1.36 12.84 -3.63
CA TYR A 131 -1.94 11.50 -3.54
C TYR A 131 -0.95 10.50 -4.13
N ASN A 132 -0.56 9.48 -3.35
CA ASN A 132 0.39 8.47 -3.79
C ASN A 132 -0.36 7.28 -4.38
N CYS A 133 -0.18 7.02 -5.67
CA CYS A 133 -0.78 5.89 -6.38
C CYS A 133 -0.39 4.52 -5.83
N SER A 134 0.71 4.43 -5.08
CA SER A 134 1.12 3.22 -4.37
C SER A 134 0.21 2.85 -3.19
N ILE A 135 -0.70 3.72 -2.78
CA ILE A 135 -1.65 3.49 -1.69
C ILE A 135 -3.05 3.32 -2.30
N SER A 136 -3.31 2.17 -2.92
CA SER A 136 -4.70 1.78 -3.22
C SER A 136 -5.41 1.40 -1.92
N PRO A 137 -6.55 2.02 -1.57
CA PRO A 137 -7.36 1.63 -0.41
C PRO A 137 -7.99 0.23 -0.57
N GLU A 138 -8.02 -0.33 -1.78
CA GLU A 138 -8.67 -1.61 -2.09
C GLU A 138 -8.03 -2.82 -1.40
N PHE A 139 -6.81 -2.69 -0.88
CA PHE A 139 -6.12 -3.80 -0.22
C PHE A 139 -6.07 -3.70 1.31
N LYS A 140 -6.43 -2.58 1.94
CA LYS A 140 -6.29 -2.45 3.40
C LYS A 140 -7.22 -3.40 4.17
N THR A 141 -8.46 -3.57 3.71
CA THR A 141 -9.45 -4.45 4.33
C THR A 141 -9.14 -5.95 4.15
N PRO A 142 -8.85 -6.48 2.94
CA PRO A 142 -8.53 -7.90 2.77
C PRO A 142 -7.17 -8.28 3.36
N ILE A 143 -6.15 -7.42 3.29
CA ILE A 143 -4.82 -7.69 3.87
C ILE A 143 -4.92 -7.82 5.39
N THR A 144 -5.68 -6.93 6.05
CA THR A 144 -5.87 -6.98 7.51
C THR A 144 -6.59 -8.26 7.94
N LEU A 145 -7.63 -8.67 7.21
CA LEU A 145 -8.32 -9.94 7.45
C LEU A 145 -7.40 -11.15 7.22
N CYS A 146 -6.57 -11.11 6.19
CA CYS A 146 -5.63 -12.19 5.87
C CYS A 146 -4.57 -12.35 6.97
N PHE A 147 -4.01 -11.26 7.48
CA PHE A 147 -3.06 -11.30 8.61
C PHE A 147 -3.70 -11.76 9.92
N MET A 148 -4.96 -11.38 10.19
CA MET A 148 -5.70 -11.86 11.36
C MET A 148 -5.96 -13.37 11.27
N LEU A 149 -6.39 -13.87 10.12
CA LEU A 149 -6.59 -15.30 9.88
C LEU A 149 -5.28 -16.10 9.97
N LEU A 150 -4.19 -15.59 9.40
CA LEU A 150 -2.86 -16.19 9.52
C LEU A 150 -2.39 -16.25 10.97
N GLY A 151 -2.55 -15.17 11.73
CA GLY A 151 -2.19 -15.11 13.15
C GLY A 151 -2.97 -16.13 13.97
N ILE A 152 -4.29 -16.20 13.80
CA ILE A 152 -5.15 -17.18 14.47
C ILE A 152 -4.74 -18.61 14.08
N PHE A 153 -4.49 -18.87 12.81
CA PHE A 153 -4.05 -20.19 12.32
C PHE A 153 -2.71 -20.61 12.94
N LEU A 154 -1.73 -19.71 13.00
CA LEU A 154 -0.43 -20.00 13.62
C LEU A 154 -0.54 -20.26 15.12
N ILE A 155 -1.38 -19.50 15.82
CA ILE A 155 -1.66 -19.72 17.25
C ILE A 155 -2.29 -21.09 17.47
N ILE A 156 -3.35 -21.43 16.72
CA ILE A 156 -4.00 -22.75 16.80
C ILE A 156 -3.00 -23.85 16.49
N PHE A 157 -2.20 -23.72 15.43
CA PHE A 157 -1.18 -24.70 15.06
C PHE A 157 -0.14 -24.87 16.17
N PHE A 158 0.30 -23.78 16.82
CA PHE A 158 1.23 -23.84 17.95
C PHE A 158 0.62 -24.56 19.16
N PHE A 159 -0.63 -24.27 19.51
CA PHE A 159 -1.35 -24.96 20.58
C PHE A 159 -1.58 -26.45 20.25
N LEU A 160 -1.99 -26.77 19.03
CA LEU A 160 -2.12 -28.15 18.57
C LEU A 160 -0.77 -28.87 18.56
N TYR A 161 0.32 -28.21 18.16
CA TYR A 161 1.65 -28.80 18.19
C TYR A 161 2.13 -29.08 19.63
N LYS A 162 1.90 -28.14 20.55
CA LYS A 162 2.36 -28.23 21.95
C LYS A 162 1.51 -29.18 22.80
N PHE A 163 0.20 -29.28 22.55
CA PHE A 163 -0.75 -30.02 23.39
C PHE A 163 -1.35 -31.28 22.74
N SER A 164 -1.06 -31.56 21.47
CA SER A 164 -1.48 -32.80 20.84
C SER A 164 -0.40 -33.88 20.98
N PRO A 165 -0.75 -35.18 21.18
CA PRO A 165 0.20 -36.29 21.09
C PRO A 165 0.74 -36.48 19.66
N LEU A 166 0.45 -35.55 18.74
CA LEU A 166 0.99 -35.50 17.39
C LEU A 166 2.51 -35.38 17.36
N GLY A 167 3.16 -34.72 18.33
CA GLY A 167 4.63 -34.68 18.38
C GLY A 167 5.26 -36.08 18.47
N SER A 168 4.78 -36.91 19.40
CA SER A 168 5.25 -38.30 19.55
C SER A 168 4.79 -39.19 18.39
N ARG A 169 3.59 -38.96 17.83
CA ARG A 169 3.08 -39.69 16.66
C ARG A 169 3.84 -39.35 15.37
N ILE A 170 4.21 -38.09 15.15
CA ILE A 170 5.03 -37.65 14.00
C ILE A 170 6.43 -38.23 14.13
N HIS A 171 7.04 -38.15 15.32
CA HIS A 171 8.35 -38.76 15.57
C HIS A 171 8.33 -40.28 15.33
N ASN A 172 7.30 -40.98 15.83
CA ASN A 172 7.12 -42.41 15.59
C ASN A 172 6.83 -42.72 14.11
N CYS A 173 6.09 -41.87 13.40
CA CYS A 173 5.82 -42.04 11.97
C CYS A 173 7.10 -41.87 11.13
N LEU A 174 7.92 -40.86 11.43
CA LEU A 174 9.22 -40.65 10.80
C LEU A 174 10.19 -41.81 11.10
N ASN A 175 10.26 -42.26 12.34
CA ASN A 175 11.08 -43.42 12.73
C ASN A 175 10.58 -44.73 12.10
N ARG A 176 9.26 -44.88 11.88
CA ARG A 176 8.68 -46.02 11.18
C ARG A 176 9.06 -45.99 9.70
N LYS A 177 8.99 -44.84 9.03
CA LYS A 177 9.45 -44.68 7.64
C LYS A 177 10.96 -44.91 7.49
N LYS A 178 11.78 -44.43 8.43
CA LYS A 178 13.24 -44.65 8.44
C LYS A 178 13.61 -46.12 8.58
N ARG A 179 12.93 -46.87 9.46
CA ARG A 179 13.13 -48.32 9.62
C ARG A 179 12.69 -49.12 8.39
N ILE A 180 11.58 -48.74 7.77
CA ILE A 180 11.12 -49.39 6.53
C ILE A 180 12.15 -49.18 5.41
N LEU A 181 12.67 -47.96 5.24
CA LEU A 181 13.71 -47.64 4.25
C LEU A 181 15.02 -48.43 4.47
N GLN A 182 15.44 -48.62 5.72
CA GLN A 182 16.61 -49.43 6.05
C GLN A 182 16.41 -50.93 5.79
N ASN A 183 15.17 -51.42 5.89
CA ASN A 183 14.84 -52.82 5.65
C ASN A 183 14.53 -53.14 4.17
N THR A 184 14.12 -52.16 3.37
CA THR A 184 13.87 -52.33 1.93
C THR A 184 15.09 -52.05 1.05
N VAL A 185 16.13 -51.40 1.58
CA VAL A 185 17.45 -51.37 0.93
C VAL A 185 18.17 -52.66 1.33
N PRO A 186 18.44 -53.60 0.39
CA PRO A 186 19.26 -54.76 0.71
C PRO A 186 20.62 -54.27 1.22
N GLU A 187 21.08 -54.85 2.31
CA GLU A 187 22.38 -54.67 2.97
C GLU A 187 23.55 -55.14 2.06
N VAL A 188 23.60 -54.66 0.82
CA VAL A 188 24.60 -55.03 -0.19
C VAL A 188 25.28 -53.78 -0.77
N SER A 189 24.67 -52.59 -0.70
CA SER A 189 25.22 -51.41 -1.38
C SER A 189 26.27 -50.62 -0.59
N CYS A 190 26.35 -50.75 0.74
CA CYS A 190 27.31 -49.97 1.55
C CYS A 190 28.61 -50.72 1.93
N LYS A 191 28.70 -52.05 1.76
CA LYS A 191 29.95 -52.80 2.02
C LYS A 191 30.90 -52.87 0.82
N LEU A 192 30.45 -52.52 -0.39
CA LEU A 192 31.27 -52.55 -1.60
C LEU A 192 32.09 -51.27 -1.84
N LEU A 193 31.70 -50.15 -1.24
CA LEU A 193 32.40 -48.87 -1.44
C LEU A 193 33.62 -48.65 -0.52
N GLU A 194 33.81 -49.47 0.51
CA GLU A 194 34.94 -49.32 1.44
C GLU A 194 36.20 -50.10 0.99
N ARG A 195 36.11 -50.87 -0.10
CA ARG A 195 37.21 -51.75 -0.58
C ARG A 195 37.95 -51.25 -1.83
N SER A 196 37.76 -50.00 -2.25
CA SER A 196 38.50 -49.42 -3.38
C SER A 196 39.16 -48.08 -3.04
N SER A 197 40.16 -48.09 -2.18
CA SER A 197 41.28 -47.13 -2.24
C SER A 197 42.49 -47.71 -1.50
N GLU A 198 43.13 -48.72 -2.10
CA GLU A 198 44.48 -49.11 -1.71
C GLU A 198 45.50 -48.10 -2.26
N ASN A 199 46.39 -47.66 -1.37
CA ASN A 199 47.79 -47.25 -1.57
C ASN A 199 48.15 -45.92 -2.26
N GLU A 200 48.62 -44.96 -1.44
CA GLU A 200 49.89 -44.24 -1.69
C GLU A 200 50.57 -43.77 -0.38
N ILE A 201 51.45 -44.63 0.14
CA ILE A 201 52.82 -44.40 0.69
C ILE A 201 53.08 -43.15 1.58
N SER A 202 53.42 -43.39 2.86
CA SER A 202 54.73 -42.95 3.44
C SER A 202 55.00 -43.50 4.86
N HIS A 203 56.01 -44.37 4.91
CA HIS A 203 56.97 -44.70 5.98
C HIS A 203 56.85 -44.04 7.37
N PHE A 204 56.85 -44.86 8.43
CA PHE A 204 57.95 -44.85 9.41
C PHE A 204 58.04 -46.18 10.20
N GLU A 205 59.22 -46.78 10.13
CA GLU A 205 59.65 -48.03 10.76
C GLU A 205 59.73 -47.95 12.29
N ARG A 206 59.38 -49.05 12.99
CA ARG A 206 60.21 -49.63 14.07
C ARG A 206 59.60 -50.94 14.62
N GLU A 207 59.88 -52.04 13.94
CA GLU A 207 59.94 -53.35 14.57
C GLU A 207 61.27 -53.44 15.33
N ARG A 208 61.26 -53.53 16.66
CA ARG A 208 62.48 -53.75 17.47
C ARG A 208 62.48 -55.17 18.01
N ILE A 209 63.21 -56.02 17.29
CA ILE A 209 63.69 -57.32 17.76
C ILE A 209 64.66 -57.06 18.93
N ASN A 210 64.41 -57.68 20.08
CA ASN A 210 65.21 -57.52 21.30
C ASN A 210 66.00 -58.81 21.54
N ILE A 211 67.33 -58.77 21.41
CA ILE A 211 68.24 -59.91 21.60
C ILE A 211 69.13 -59.61 22.80
N GLY A 212 68.98 -60.39 23.88
CA GLY A 212 69.88 -60.42 25.02
C GLY A 212 71.07 -61.36 24.79
N TYR A 213 72.27 -60.89 25.07
CA TYR A 213 73.53 -61.65 25.02
C TYR A 213 74.00 -62.07 26.42
N TYR A 214 74.74 -63.18 26.48
CA TYR A 214 76.07 -63.41 27.10
C TYR A 214 76.20 -64.92 27.39
N TYR A 215 76.93 -65.68 26.56
CA TYR A 215 78.38 -65.97 26.50
C TYR A 215 78.74 -67.27 27.24
N SER A 216 79.25 -68.26 26.50
CA SER A 216 80.03 -69.36 27.03
C SER A 216 81.36 -69.36 26.26
N GLY A 217 82.42 -68.98 26.96
CA GLY A 217 83.80 -69.28 26.59
C GLY A 217 84.26 -70.52 27.35
N ASN A 218 85.15 -71.28 26.71
CA ASN A 218 85.85 -72.45 27.26
C ASN A 218 86.39 -72.27 28.68
#